data_AF-A0A1M6U681-F1
#
_entry.id   AF-A0A1M6U681-F1
#
_cell.length_a   1.000
_cell.length_b   1.000
_cell.length_c   1.000
_cell.angle_alpha   90.00
_cell.angle_beta   90.00
_cell.angle_gamma   90.00
#
_symmetry.space_group_name_H-M   'P 1'
#
loop_
_entity.id
_entity.type
_entity.pdbx_description
1 polymer ?
#
loop_
_entity_poly.entity_id
_entity_poly.type
_entity_poly.pdbx_seq_one_letter_code
_entity_poly.pdbx_strand_id
1 'polypeptide(L)'
;MTETVRKFHPNEPGSVSGIVYSVLGLMDIQGGLSIAEMERKMFYSTGNLRGASQAEHTVAIVAGYLIALFGLGLLLFGLHALKMIRDFHKIRKYLGDCELAEIREMAEQLHWKEVSLRRRLKAMIQKNLFLQGHINAESTFFLLTDDLYGQYLDAVVLWKEQQKEWEKLGFQQEQQILLQNAYPVQERIGQAALREKNEKMKKCMERMEQSVERLLHAAAQNPSNLANLHTFLNYFLPTADKLVERYQQLPVEESEMENIKQLQTELSGALEELAEAFERLTAQLCEQLEMEVTSNLYALRIIMEQHRRLGVTA
;
A
#
# COMPACT_ATOMS: atom_id res chain seq x y z
N MET A 1 25.87 -24.36 10.73
CA MET A 1 26.67 -23.15 10.44
C MET A 1 25.87 -22.35 9.44
N THR A 2 25.04 -21.43 9.91
CA THR A 2 24.27 -20.53 9.06
C THR A 2 25.24 -19.52 8.48
N GLU A 3 25.59 -19.64 7.20
CA GLU A 3 26.21 -18.54 6.47
C GLU A 3 25.30 -17.33 6.63
N THR A 4 25.77 -16.28 7.30
CA THR A 4 25.07 -15.00 7.35
C THR A 4 25.05 -14.43 5.93
N VAL A 5 23.95 -14.72 5.21
CA VAL A 5 23.71 -14.24 3.86
C VAL A 5 23.81 -12.71 3.87
N ARG A 6 24.66 -12.15 2.99
CA ARG A 6 24.93 -10.71 2.97
C ARG A 6 23.75 -9.96 2.34
N LYS A 7 22.93 -9.34 3.18
CA LYS A 7 21.79 -8.50 2.78
C LYS A 7 22.20 -7.16 2.15
N PHE A 8 23.38 -6.66 2.51
CA PHE A 8 23.88 -5.35 2.09
C PHE A 8 25.31 -5.44 1.55
N HIS A 9 25.64 -4.57 0.60
CA HIS A 9 27.00 -4.49 0.09
C HIS A 9 27.97 -3.95 1.16
N PRO A 10 29.11 -4.61 1.44
CA PRO A 10 30.02 -4.24 2.53
C PRO A 10 30.72 -2.88 2.30
N ASN A 11 30.96 -2.54 1.03
CA ASN A 11 31.53 -1.25 0.63
C ASN A 11 30.49 -0.50 -0.17
N GLU A 12 29.70 0.40 0.42
CA GLU A 12 28.60 1.10 -0.25
C GLU A 12 29.03 1.73 -1.59
N PRO A 13 28.69 1.11 -2.74
CA PRO A 13 29.18 1.58 -4.03
C PRO A 13 28.60 2.97 -4.31
N GLY A 14 29.47 3.97 -4.35
CA GLY A 14 29.08 5.37 -4.50
C GLY A 14 29.56 6.32 -3.39
N SER A 15 29.98 5.80 -2.22
CA SER A 15 30.29 6.67 -1.06
C SER A 15 31.62 7.38 -1.31
N VAL A 16 32.67 6.57 -1.52
CA VAL A 16 34.01 7.05 -1.85
C VAL A 16 34.01 7.76 -3.21
N SER A 17 33.38 7.17 -4.22
CA SER A 17 33.34 7.80 -5.56
C SER A 17 32.52 9.09 -5.58
N GLY A 18 31.44 9.20 -4.81
CA GLY A 18 30.66 10.43 -4.66
C GLY A 18 31.45 11.57 -4.01
N ILE A 19 32.25 11.26 -2.99
CA ILE A 19 33.20 12.23 -2.39
C ILE A 19 34.25 12.63 -3.43
N VAL A 20 34.87 11.67 -4.11
CA VAL A 20 35.93 11.95 -5.10
C VAL A 20 35.41 12.81 -6.25
N TYR A 21 34.26 12.49 -6.86
CA TYR A 21 33.69 13.27 -7.96
C TYR A 21 33.25 14.67 -7.52
N SER A 22 32.78 14.84 -6.28
CA SER A 22 32.41 16.17 -5.78
C SER A 22 33.63 17.06 -5.53
N VAL A 23 34.72 16.51 -4.98
CA VAL A 23 35.99 17.23 -4.79
C VAL A 23 36.65 17.59 -6.12
N LEU A 24 36.76 16.61 -7.04
CA LEU A 24 37.32 16.85 -8.38
C LEU A 24 36.50 17.88 -9.16
N GLY A 25 35.16 17.81 -9.09
CA GLY A 25 34.28 18.78 -9.73
C GLY A 25 34.49 20.20 -9.19
N LEU A 26 34.65 20.38 -7.87
CA LEU A 26 34.97 21.68 -7.27
C LEU A 26 36.33 22.21 -7.73
N MET A 27 37.35 21.34 -7.80
CA MET A 27 38.69 21.70 -8.26
C MET A 27 38.68 22.15 -9.73
N ASP A 28 37.97 21.43 -10.60
CA ASP A 28 37.86 21.75 -12.03
C ASP A 28 37.10 23.07 -12.28
N ILE A 29 36.03 23.33 -11.51
CA ILE A 29 35.30 24.61 -11.58
C ILE A 29 36.23 25.77 -11.18
N GLN A 30 36.91 25.64 -10.04
CA GLN A 30 37.81 26.68 -9.54
C GLN A 30 38.99 26.90 -10.51
N GLY A 31 39.59 25.83 -11.01
CA GLY A 31 40.70 25.88 -11.97
C GLY A 31 40.28 26.51 -13.30
N GLY A 32 39.16 26.06 -13.88
CA GLY A 32 38.64 26.59 -15.14
C GLY A 32 38.30 28.08 -15.08
N LEU A 33 37.65 28.52 -13.99
CA LEU A 33 37.35 29.94 -13.77
C LEU A 33 38.62 30.78 -13.54
N SER A 34 39.59 30.26 -12.78
CA SER A 34 40.86 30.95 -12.53
C SER A 34 41.66 31.17 -13.82
N ILE A 35 41.69 30.16 -14.70
CA ILE A 35 42.33 30.26 -16.03
C ILE A 35 41.63 31.33 -16.88
N ALA A 36 40.30 31.30 -16.96
CA ALA A 36 39.54 32.27 -17.74
C ALA A 36 39.72 33.71 -17.22
N GLU A 37 39.75 33.91 -15.90
CA GLU A 37 40.00 35.22 -15.29
C GLU A 37 41.43 35.73 -15.50
N MET A 38 42.41 34.84 -15.41
CA MET A 38 43.82 35.18 -15.63
C MET A 38 44.05 35.62 -17.08
N GLU A 39 43.55 34.85 -18.05
CA GLU A 39 43.63 35.20 -19.48
C GLU A 39 42.91 36.51 -19.79
N ARG A 40 41.73 36.73 -19.20
CA ARG A 40 41.00 37.99 -19.33
C ARG A 40 41.81 39.18 -18.80
N LYS A 41 42.42 39.07 -17.61
CA LYS A 41 43.28 40.13 -17.04
C LYS A 41 44.53 40.37 -17.88
N MET A 42 45.15 39.32 -18.40
CA MET A 42 46.32 39.39 -19.28
C MET A 42 45.99 40.11 -20.60
N PHE A 43 44.82 39.84 -21.18
CA PHE A 43 44.33 40.54 -22.37
C PHE A 43 44.18 42.05 -22.14
N TYR A 44 43.54 42.46 -21.04
CA TYR A 44 43.36 43.88 -20.72
C TYR A 44 44.67 44.58 -20.31
N SER A 45 45.60 43.89 -19.64
CA SER A 45 46.86 44.48 -19.16
C SER A 45 47.92 44.65 -20.26
N THR A 46 47.94 43.77 -21.26
CA THR A 46 49.00 43.75 -22.27
C THR A 46 48.64 44.65 -23.46
N GLY A 47 47.36 44.87 -23.74
CA GLY A 47 46.93 45.47 -25.02
C GLY A 47 47.47 44.70 -26.23
N ASN A 48 47.36 45.26 -27.44
CA ASN A 48 47.90 44.67 -28.68
C ASN A 48 49.46 44.61 -28.74
N LEU A 49 50.17 44.75 -27.61
CA LEU A 49 51.64 44.86 -27.56
C LEU A 49 52.37 43.50 -27.65
N ARG A 50 51.67 42.37 -27.55
CA ARG A 50 52.22 41.04 -27.84
C ARG A 50 51.54 40.48 -29.07
N GLY A 51 52.31 40.01 -30.04
CA GLY A 51 51.83 39.40 -31.30
C GLY A 51 51.07 38.07 -31.14
N ALA A 52 50.50 37.79 -29.97
CA ALA A 52 49.48 36.77 -29.80
C ALA A 52 48.19 37.27 -30.47
N SER A 53 47.60 36.45 -31.33
CA SER A 53 46.38 36.85 -32.01
C SER A 53 45.22 36.98 -31.00
N GLN A 54 44.32 37.94 -31.20
CA GLN A 54 43.08 38.10 -30.41
C GLN A 54 42.28 36.76 -30.30
N ALA A 55 42.45 35.89 -31.30
CA ALA A 55 41.88 34.55 -31.34
C ALA A 55 42.45 33.60 -30.26
N GLU A 56 43.74 33.67 -29.95
CA GLU A 56 44.39 32.77 -28.96
C GLU A 56 43.84 32.99 -27.54
N HIS A 57 43.69 34.24 -27.10
CA HIS A 57 43.09 34.56 -25.80
C HIS A 57 41.61 34.16 -25.73
N THR A 58 40.88 34.33 -26.83
CA THR A 58 39.47 33.93 -26.90
C THR A 58 39.31 32.41 -26.76
N VAL A 59 40.18 31.63 -27.42
CA VAL A 59 40.20 30.16 -27.31
C VAL A 59 40.51 29.71 -25.89
N ALA A 60 41.50 30.33 -25.22
CA ALA A 60 41.87 29.97 -23.85
C ALA A 60 40.76 30.28 -22.83
N ILE A 61 40.08 31.43 -22.98
CA ILE A 61 38.93 31.80 -22.13
C ILE A 61 37.78 30.79 -22.32
N VAL A 62 37.45 30.44 -23.58
CA VAL A 62 36.41 29.45 -23.88
C VAL A 62 36.79 28.09 -23.30
N ALA A 63 38.05 27.66 -23.43
CA ALA A 63 38.54 26.42 -22.85
C ALA A 63 38.41 26.41 -21.31
N GLY A 64 38.73 27.51 -20.63
CA GLY A 64 38.55 27.65 -19.18
C GLY A 64 37.09 27.47 -18.74
N TYR A 65 36.14 28.07 -19.47
CA TYR A 65 34.71 27.87 -19.19
C TYR A 65 34.23 26.44 -19.51
N LEU A 66 34.75 25.79 -20.55
CA LEU A 66 34.42 24.39 -20.86
C LEU A 66 34.92 23.43 -19.76
N ILE A 67 36.12 23.66 -19.22
CA ILE A 67 36.63 22.90 -18.07
C ILE A 67 35.74 23.12 -16.85
N ALA A 68 35.33 24.36 -16.58
CA ALA A 68 34.41 24.64 -15.48
C ALA A 68 33.03 23.99 -15.66
N LEU A 69 32.50 23.95 -16.89
CA LEU A 69 31.24 23.25 -17.21
C LEU A 69 31.38 21.74 -17.04
N PHE A 70 32.51 21.15 -17.41
CA PHE A 70 32.79 19.74 -17.18
C PHE A 70 32.88 19.42 -15.69
N GLY A 71 33.58 20.26 -14.91
CA GLY A 71 33.65 20.17 -13.45
C GLY A 71 32.28 20.25 -12.79
N LEU A 72 31.38 21.09 -13.29
CA LEU A 72 29.99 21.16 -12.83
C LEU A 72 29.24 19.83 -13.05
N GLY A 73 29.47 19.17 -14.19
CA GLY A 73 28.90 17.84 -14.46
C GLY A 73 29.35 16.78 -13.44
N LEU A 74 30.66 16.72 -13.15
CA LEU A 74 31.23 15.81 -12.15
C LEU A 74 30.69 16.11 -10.74
N LEU A 75 30.57 17.38 -10.39
CA LEU A 75 30.04 17.82 -9.11
C LEU A 75 28.59 17.37 -8.91
N LEU A 76 27.73 17.59 -9.91
CA LEU A 76 26.32 17.15 -9.86
C LEU A 76 26.21 15.63 -9.75
N PHE A 77 27.06 14.89 -10.48
CA PHE A 77 27.11 13.43 -10.38
C PHE A 77 27.54 12.95 -8.99
N GLY A 78 28.58 13.56 -8.42
CA GLY A 78 29.06 13.26 -7.07
C GLY A 78 27.98 13.53 -6.00
N LEU A 79 27.33 14.68 -6.06
CA LEU A 79 26.23 15.03 -5.15
C LEU A 79 25.04 14.06 -5.29
N HIS A 80 24.72 13.61 -6.51
CA HIS A 80 23.66 12.63 -6.73
C HIS A 80 23.99 11.26 -6.10
N ALA A 81 25.23 10.79 -6.22
CA ALA A 81 25.70 9.56 -5.59
C ALA A 81 25.64 9.64 -4.06
N LEU A 82 26.08 10.76 -3.47
CA LEU A 82 26.02 10.99 -2.02
C LEU A 82 24.57 11.05 -1.50
N LYS A 83 23.68 11.72 -2.24
CA LYS A 83 22.25 11.76 -1.91
C LYS A 83 21.65 10.36 -1.88
N MET A 84 21.97 9.53 -2.87
CA MET A 84 21.49 8.15 -2.94
C MET A 84 21.93 7.32 -1.73
N ILE A 85 23.16 7.50 -1.25
CA ILE A 85 23.67 6.76 -0.08
C ILE A 85 23.04 7.25 1.22
N ARG A 86 22.84 8.56 1.37
CA ARG A 86 22.07 9.11 2.48
C ARG A 86 20.65 8.54 2.50
N ASP A 87 20.03 8.45 1.33
CA ASP A 87 18.68 7.90 1.20
C ASP A 87 18.65 6.40 1.50
N PHE A 88 19.69 5.65 1.10
CA PHE A 88 19.90 4.25 1.47
C PHE A 88 19.99 4.07 3.00
N HIS A 89 20.76 4.89 3.69
CA HIS A 89 20.85 4.84 5.16
C HIS A 89 19.52 5.12 5.85
N LYS A 90 18.72 6.07 5.34
CA LYS A 90 17.39 6.34 5.88
C LYS A 90 16.47 5.14 5.75
N ILE A 91 16.47 4.51 4.57
CA ILE A 91 15.68 3.30 4.30
C ILE A 91 16.19 2.15 5.17
N ARG A 92 17.50 1.90 5.23
CA ARG A 92 18.09 0.85 6.07
C ARG A 92 17.77 1.04 7.56
N LYS A 93 17.82 2.28 8.06
CA LYS A 93 17.44 2.61 9.44
C LYS A 93 15.96 2.35 9.70
N TYR A 94 15.09 2.61 8.73
CA TYR A 94 13.67 2.31 8.81
C TYR A 94 13.41 0.80 8.83
N LEU A 95 14.06 0.03 7.94
CA LEU A 95 13.87 -1.42 7.91
C LEU A 95 14.37 -2.09 9.19
N GLY A 96 15.48 -1.64 9.78
CA GLY A 96 16.03 -2.27 10.97
C GLY A 96 16.28 -3.76 10.75
N ASP A 97 15.60 -4.60 11.54
CA ASP A 97 15.64 -6.06 11.44
C ASP A 97 14.50 -6.66 10.59
N CYS A 98 13.57 -5.83 10.12
CA CYS A 98 12.47 -6.26 9.26
C CYS A 98 12.97 -6.57 7.85
N GLU A 99 12.78 -7.81 7.40
CA GLU A 99 13.11 -8.24 6.03
C GLU A 99 12.00 -7.92 5.03
N LEU A 100 10.82 -7.52 5.52
CA LEU A 100 9.63 -7.20 4.74
C LEU A 100 9.15 -5.79 5.09
N ALA A 101 8.86 -4.97 4.09
CA ALA A 101 8.29 -3.64 4.30
C ALA A 101 7.26 -3.25 3.24
N GLU A 102 6.15 -2.65 3.67
CA GLU A 102 5.18 -2.04 2.78
C GLU A 102 5.70 -0.68 2.27
N ILE A 103 5.68 -0.49 0.95
CA ILE A 103 6.21 0.72 0.32
C ILE A 103 5.36 1.94 0.68
N ARG A 104 4.04 1.77 0.84
CA ARG A 104 3.14 2.85 1.23
C ARG A 104 3.41 3.33 2.65
N GLU A 105 3.44 2.42 3.62
CA GLU A 105 3.76 2.73 5.02
C GLU A 105 5.17 3.36 5.14
N MET A 106 6.14 2.79 4.43
CA MET A 106 7.50 3.35 4.38
C MET A 106 7.53 4.76 3.77
N ALA A 107 6.72 5.03 2.74
CA ALA A 107 6.62 6.36 2.15
C ALA A 107 5.98 7.37 3.11
N GLU A 108 4.94 6.97 3.84
CA GLU A 108 4.27 7.80 4.84
C GLU A 108 5.22 8.17 6.00
N GLN A 109 5.94 7.19 6.54
CA GLN A 109 6.89 7.36 7.65
C GLN A 109 8.14 8.17 7.25
N LEU A 110 8.61 8.03 6.01
CA LEU A 110 9.72 8.82 5.48
C LEU A 110 9.27 10.20 4.94
N HIS A 111 7.97 10.48 4.93
CA HIS A 111 7.34 11.65 4.31
C HIS A 111 7.74 11.85 2.84
N TRP A 112 7.82 10.75 2.08
CA TRP A 112 8.18 10.74 0.67
C TRP A 112 6.97 10.39 -0.20
N LYS A 113 6.99 10.83 -1.46
CA LYS A 113 6.02 10.35 -2.45
C LYS A 113 6.31 8.89 -2.78
N GLU A 114 5.29 8.05 -2.75
CA GLU A 114 5.38 6.60 -3.02
C GLU A 114 6.06 6.30 -4.38
N VAL A 115 5.68 7.04 -5.43
CA VAL A 115 6.31 6.94 -6.77
C VAL A 115 7.82 7.23 -6.72
N SER A 116 8.23 8.19 -5.89
CA SER A 116 9.65 8.52 -5.72
C SER A 116 10.39 7.46 -4.93
N LEU A 117 9.76 6.88 -3.91
CA LEU A 117 10.32 5.77 -3.12
C LEU A 117 10.51 4.53 -3.99
N ARG A 118 9.50 4.12 -4.77
CA ARG A 118 9.59 3.02 -5.74
C ARG A 118 10.77 3.17 -6.69
N ARG A 119 10.91 4.37 -7.29
CA ARG A 119 12.02 4.66 -8.21
C ARG A 119 13.38 4.55 -7.53
N ARG A 120 13.49 5.01 -6.27
CA ARG A 120 14.73 4.94 -5.48
C ARG A 120 15.09 3.51 -5.13
N LEU A 121 14.13 2.71 -4.65
CA LEU A 121 14.35 1.30 -4.33
C LEU A 121 14.82 0.54 -5.58
N LYS A 122 14.15 0.71 -6.73
CA LYS A 122 14.60 0.13 -8.01
C LYS A 122 16.03 0.53 -8.38
N ALA A 123 16.37 1.81 -8.25
CA ALA A 123 17.72 2.31 -8.53
C ALA A 123 18.77 1.75 -7.54
N MET A 124 18.40 1.52 -6.28
CA MET A 124 19.30 0.95 -5.28
C MET A 124 19.53 -0.55 -5.50
N ILE A 125 18.51 -1.30 -5.91
CA ILE A 125 18.65 -2.70 -6.33
C ILE A 125 19.55 -2.80 -7.55
N GLN A 126 19.31 -1.99 -8.59
CA GLN A 126 20.13 -1.98 -9.82
C GLN A 126 21.61 -1.63 -9.56
N LYS A 127 21.89 -0.83 -8.53
CA LYS A 127 23.25 -0.46 -8.11
C LYS A 127 23.83 -1.39 -7.06
N ASN A 128 23.20 -2.54 -6.82
CA ASN A 128 23.63 -3.55 -5.86
C ASN A 128 23.82 -3.01 -4.43
N LEU A 129 23.06 -1.99 -4.02
CA LEU A 129 23.03 -1.51 -2.63
C LEU A 129 22.24 -2.46 -1.73
N PHE A 130 21.09 -2.94 -2.23
CA PHE A 130 20.36 -4.07 -1.69
C PHE A 130 20.68 -5.29 -2.55
N LEU A 131 21.50 -6.20 -2.04
CA LEU A 131 22.06 -7.30 -2.83
C LEU A 131 21.01 -8.32 -3.26
N GLN A 132 20.02 -8.54 -2.40
CA GLN A 132 18.95 -9.53 -2.56
C GLN A 132 17.57 -8.88 -2.47
N GLY A 133 17.52 -7.55 -2.61
CA GLY A 133 16.28 -6.80 -2.49
C GLY A 133 15.39 -6.99 -3.71
N HIS A 134 14.15 -7.40 -3.48
CA HIS A 134 13.12 -7.57 -4.50
C HIS A 134 11.94 -6.63 -4.25
N ILE A 135 11.28 -6.26 -5.33
CA ILE A 135 10.00 -5.57 -5.30
C ILE A 135 8.99 -6.49 -5.97
N ASN A 136 7.83 -6.68 -5.35
CA ASN A 136 6.77 -7.51 -5.92
C ASN A 136 6.25 -6.92 -7.26
N ALA A 137 5.56 -7.73 -8.05
CA ALA A 137 5.08 -7.32 -9.39
C ALA A 137 4.23 -6.04 -9.35
N GLU A 138 3.40 -5.88 -8.33
CA GLU A 138 2.53 -4.71 -8.13
C GLU A 138 3.25 -3.48 -7.53
N SER A 139 4.51 -3.61 -7.14
CA SER A 139 5.31 -2.53 -6.53
C SER A 139 4.70 -1.95 -5.24
N THR A 140 4.11 -2.81 -4.42
CA THR A 140 3.50 -2.54 -3.12
C THR A 140 4.43 -2.92 -1.96
N PHE A 141 5.23 -3.97 -2.11
CA PHE A 141 6.12 -4.50 -1.06
C PHE A 141 7.57 -4.52 -1.51
N PHE A 142 8.45 -4.29 -0.54
CA PHE A 142 9.89 -4.45 -0.66
C PHE A 142 10.34 -5.61 0.24
N LEU A 143 10.97 -6.61 -0.36
CA LEU A 143 11.45 -7.82 0.30
C LEU A 143 12.98 -7.81 0.24
N LEU A 144 13.65 -8.00 1.39
CA LEU A 144 15.08 -7.74 1.50
C LEU A 144 15.97 -8.91 1.06
N THR A 145 15.43 -10.13 1.01
CA THR A 145 16.15 -11.39 0.78
C THR A 145 15.52 -12.22 -0.34
N ASP A 146 16.35 -13.02 -1.03
CA ASP A 146 15.91 -13.93 -2.08
C ASP A 146 15.00 -15.02 -1.51
N ASP A 147 15.33 -15.54 -0.32
CA ASP A 147 14.56 -16.58 0.36
C ASP A 147 13.14 -16.12 0.69
N LEU A 148 13.00 -14.89 1.18
CA LEU A 148 11.70 -14.29 1.48
C LEU A 148 10.88 -14.05 0.20
N TYR A 149 11.54 -13.67 -0.88
CA TYR A 149 10.90 -13.54 -2.18
C TYR A 149 10.41 -14.88 -2.74
N GLY A 150 11.19 -15.95 -2.57
CA GLY A 150 10.79 -17.32 -2.92
C GLY A 150 9.55 -17.77 -2.15
N GLN A 151 9.55 -17.60 -0.82
CA GLN A 151 8.38 -17.90 0.02
C GLN A 151 7.13 -17.11 -0.39
N TYR A 152 7.32 -15.86 -0.85
CA TYR A 152 6.23 -15.06 -1.40
C TYR A 152 5.66 -15.64 -2.69
N LEU A 153 6.50 -16.08 -3.61
CA LEU A 153 6.03 -16.71 -4.85
C LEU A 153 5.28 -18.02 -4.57
N ASP A 154 5.78 -18.86 -3.66
CA ASP A 154 5.14 -20.12 -3.29
C ASP A 154 3.75 -19.89 -2.69
N ALA A 155 3.62 -18.90 -1.80
CA ALA A 155 2.35 -18.56 -1.19
C ALA A 155 1.34 -17.98 -2.20
N VAL A 156 1.81 -17.24 -3.21
CA VAL A 156 0.96 -16.78 -4.34
C VAL A 156 0.47 -17.97 -5.18
N VAL A 157 1.31 -18.98 -5.42
CA VAL A 157 0.92 -20.18 -6.17
C VAL A 157 -0.12 -20.99 -5.40
N LEU A 158 0.11 -21.24 -4.11
CA LEU A 158 -0.81 -21.97 -3.24
C LEU A 158 -2.19 -21.31 -3.20
N TRP A 159 -2.23 -19.98 -3.11
CA TRP A 159 -3.47 -19.21 -3.14
C TRP A 159 -4.25 -19.41 -4.45
N LYS A 160 -3.56 -19.38 -5.59
CA LYS A 160 -4.18 -19.61 -6.90
C LYS A 160 -4.69 -21.04 -7.08
N GLU A 161 -4.01 -22.02 -6.50
CA GLU A 161 -4.46 -23.41 -6.51
C GLU A 161 -5.70 -23.61 -5.65
N GLN A 162 -5.74 -23.04 -4.44
CA GLN A 162 -6.94 -23.02 -3.62
C GLN A 162 -8.10 -22.36 -4.37
N GLN A 163 -7.89 -21.18 -4.97
CA GLN A 163 -8.94 -20.51 -5.73
C GLN A 163 -9.52 -21.40 -6.85
N LYS A 164 -8.67 -22.10 -7.60
CA LYS A 164 -9.10 -23.05 -8.65
C LYS A 164 -9.80 -24.27 -8.10
N GLU A 165 -9.40 -24.75 -6.92
CA GLU A 165 -10.05 -25.89 -6.26
C GLU A 165 -11.44 -25.50 -5.77
N TRP A 166 -11.61 -24.28 -5.26
CA TRP A 166 -12.92 -23.72 -4.88
C TRP A 166 -13.83 -23.53 -6.10
N GLU A 167 -13.28 -23.07 -7.23
CA GLU A 167 -13.99 -23.01 -8.52
C GLU A 167 -14.45 -24.39 -8.99
N LYS A 168 -13.61 -25.43 -8.85
CA LYS A 168 -13.95 -26.81 -9.23
C LYS A 168 -14.96 -27.49 -8.31
N LEU A 169 -14.97 -27.15 -7.02
CA LEU A 169 -15.90 -27.68 -6.02
C LEU A 169 -17.32 -27.10 -6.16
N GLY A 170 -17.57 -26.22 -7.12
CA GLY A 170 -18.90 -25.70 -7.40
C GLY A 170 -19.37 -24.60 -6.44
N PHE A 171 -18.45 -24.02 -5.66
CA PHE A 171 -18.77 -22.92 -4.73
C PHE A 171 -19.44 -21.73 -5.44
N GLN A 172 -19.19 -21.50 -6.73
CA GLN A 172 -19.91 -20.48 -7.53
C GLN A 172 -21.42 -20.75 -7.62
N GLN A 173 -21.87 -22.00 -7.74
CA GLN A 173 -23.30 -22.32 -7.82
C GLN A 173 -23.98 -22.18 -6.46
N GLU A 174 -23.36 -22.68 -5.40
CA GLU A 174 -23.90 -22.55 -4.04
C GLU A 174 -23.91 -21.09 -3.59
N GLN A 175 -22.88 -20.31 -3.93
CA GLN A 175 -22.83 -18.86 -3.72
C GLN A 175 -23.90 -18.12 -4.54
N GLN A 176 -24.10 -18.46 -5.80
CA GLN A 176 -25.17 -17.86 -6.60
C GLN A 176 -26.55 -18.14 -6.00
N ILE A 177 -26.79 -19.37 -5.52
CA ILE A 177 -28.04 -19.73 -4.85
C ILE A 177 -28.19 -18.95 -3.54
N LEU A 178 -27.13 -18.85 -2.75
CA LEU A 178 -27.09 -18.12 -1.47
C LEU A 178 -27.38 -16.63 -1.67
N LEU A 179 -26.74 -16.00 -2.66
CA LEU A 179 -26.96 -14.60 -3.01
C LEU A 179 -28.36 -14.37 -3.60
N GLN A 180 -28.83 -15.26 -4.50
CA GLN A 180 -30.19 -15.19 -5.05
C GLN A 180 -31.27 -15.28 -3.97
N ASN A 181 -31.05 -16.05 -2.91
CA ASN A 181 -32.00 -16.17 -1.80
C ASN A 181 -31.96 -14.95 -0.86
N ALA A 182 -30.83 -14.24 -0.79
CA ALA A 182 -30.65 -13.11 0.11
C ALA A 182 -31.19 -11.78 -0.44
N TYR A 183 -31.08 -11.52 -1.75
CA TYR A 183 -31.62 -10.29 -2.37
C TYR A 183 -33.11 -10.07 -2.08
N PRO A 184 -34.01 -11.07 -2.22
CA PRO A 184 -35.42 -10.90 -1.88
C PRO A 184 -35.68 -10.59 -0.41
N VAL A 185 -34.80 -11.04 0.50
CA VAL A 185 -34.94 -10.76 1.94
C VAL A 185 -34.52 -9.32 2.24
N GLN A 186 -33.42 -8.86 1.65
CA GLN A 186 -32.97 -7.47 1.73
C GLN A 186 -34.04 -6.51 1.20
N GLU A 187 -34.65 -6.82 0.05
CA GLU A 187 -35.73 -6.01 -0.52
C GLU A 187 -36.95 -5.94 0.41
N ARG A 188 -37.35 -7.05 1.06
CA ARG A 188 -38.46 -7.06 2.03
C ARG A 188 -38.20 -6.16 3.23
N ILE A 189 -36.99 -6.18 3.78
CA ILE A 189 -36.59 -5.30 4.89
C ILE A 189 -36.65 -3.82 4.44
N GLY A 190 -36.20 -3.50 3.23
CA GLY A 190 -36.30 -2.15 2.66
C GLY A 190 -37.76 -1.70 2.45
N GLN A 191 -38.62 -2.58 1.91
CA GLN A 191 -40.05 -2.30 1.76
C GLN A 191 -40.75 -2.13 3.12
N ALA A 192 -40.33 -2.89 4.14
CA ALA A 192 -40.82 -2.75 5.49
C ALA A 192 -40.47 -1.36 6.07
N ALA A 193 -39.24 -0.88 5.87
CA ALA A 193 -38.83 0.46 6.28
C ALA A 193 -39.69 1.58 5.66
N LEU A 194 -40.04 1.45 4.37
CA LEU A 194 -40.87 2.45 3.67
C LEU A 194 -42.30 2.55 4.21
N ARG A 195 -42.84 1.46 4.76
CA ARG A 195 -44.20 1.39 5.32
C ARG A 195 -44.25 1.80 6.79
N GLU A 196 -43.09 1.90 7.45
CA GLU A 196 -42.98 2.18 8.86
C GLU A 196 -43.23 3.66 9.17
N LYS A 197 -44.13 3.92 10.13
CA LYS A 197 -44.49 5.29 10.55
C LYS A 197 -43.57 5.80 11.66
N ASN A 198 -42.98 4.91 12.45
CA ASN A 198 -42.02 5.27 13.49
C ASN A 198 -40.64 5.56 12.88
N GLU A 199 -40.26 6.83 12.85
CA GLU A 199 -38.97 7.30 12.32
C GLU A 199 -37.74 6.59 12.90
N LYS A 200 -37.76 6.19 14.18
CA LYS A 200 -36.64 5.45 14.78
C LYS A 200 -36.54 4.05 14.19
N MET A 201 -37.67 3.37 14.06
CA MET A 201 -37.72 2.00 13.56
C MET A 201 -37.44 1.93 12.06
N LYS A 202 -37.96 2.92 11.31
CA LYS A 202 -37.62 3.10 9.89
C LYS A 202 -36.10 3.19 9.69
N LYS A 203 -35.40 4.04 10.45
CA LYS A 203 -33.93 4.15 10.37
C LYS A 203 -33.21 2.85 10.76
N CYS A 204 -33.72 2.12 11.75
CA CYS A 204 -33.18 0.81 12.12
C CYS A 204 -33.26 -0.19 10.96
N MET A 205 -34.43 -0.27 10.30
CA MET A 205 -34.64 -1.15 9.15
C MET A 205 -33.80 -0.72 7.94
N GLU A 206 -33.68 0.58 7.66
CA GLU A 206 -32.79 1.13 6.62
C GLU A 206 -31.30 0.79 6.88
N ARG A 207 -30.84 0.92 8.12
CA ARG A 207 -29.46 0.55 8.50
C ARG A 207 -29.19 -0.94 8.30
N MET A 208 -30.16 -1.77 8.63
CA MET A 208 -30.08 -3.22 8.45
C MET A 208 -30.06 -3.59 6.96
N GLU A 209 -30.93 -2.98 6.16
CA GLU A 209 -30.99 -3.16 4.70
C GLU A 209 -29.66 -2.76 4.03
N GLN A 210 -29.13 -1.58 4.34
CA GLN A 210 -27.84 -1.11 3.82
C GLN A 210 -26.67 -2.01 4.24
N SER A 211 -26.71 -2.55 5.46
CA SER A 211 -25.67 -3.46 5.95
C SER A 211 -25.67 -4.77 5.17
N VAL A 212 -26.85 -5.30 4.85
CA VAL A 212 -27.01 -6.51 4.03
C VAL A 212 -26.64 -6.23 2.58
N GLU A 213 -27.05 -5.09 2.01
CA GLU A 213 -26.69 -4.68 0.64
C GLU A 213 -25.17 -4.64 0.47
N ARG A 214 -24.47 -3.96 1.39
CA ARG A 214 -23.00 -3.88 1.40
C ARG A 214 -22.37 -5.25 1.49
N LEU A 215 -22.91 -6.15 2.32
CA LEU A 215 -22.43 -7.52 2.51
C LEU A 215 -22.65 -8.41 1.28
N LEU A 216 -23.77 -8.23 0.55
CA LEU A 216 -24.03 -8.95 -0.70
C LEU A 216 -23.12 -8.47 -1.83
N HIS A 217 -22.90 -7.15 -1.94
CA HIS A 217 -21.96 -6.58 -2.91
C HIS A 217 -20.53 -7.06 -2.64
N ALA A 218 -20.12 -7.01 -1.37
CA ALA A 218 -18.90 -7.60 -0.83
C ALA A 218 -18.71 -9.08 -1.23
N ALA A 219 -19.73 -9.90 -1.00
CA ALA A 219 -19.70 -11.32 -1.29
C ALA A 219 -19.67 -11.63 -2.79
N ALA A 220 -20.27 -10.79 -3.63
CA ALA A 220 -20.19 -10.93 -5.08
C ALA A 220 -18.76 -10.69 -5.61
N GLN A 221 -17.95 -9.89 -4.90
CA GLN A 221 -16.61 -9.51 -5.33
C GLN A 221 -15.48 -10.41 -4.79
N ASN A 222 -15.65 -11.11 -3.66
CA ASN A 222 -14.61 -11.98 -3.11
C ASN A 222 -15.16 -13.26 -2.41
N PRO A 223 -14.91 -14.46 -2.96
CA PRO A 223 -15.46 -15.72 -2.45
C PRO A 223 -14.71 -16.31 -1.24
N SER A 224 -13.62 -15.72 -0.75
CA SER A 224 -12.82 -16.31 0.35
C SER A 224 -13.54 -16.35 1.70
N ASN A 225 -14.57 -15.52 1.91
CA ASN A 225 -15.29 -15.37 3.19
C ASN A 225 -16.62 -16.14 3.26
N LEU A 226 -16.88 -17.03 2.30
CA LEU A 226 -18.19 -17.70 2.13
C LEU A 226 -18.66 -18.48 3.36
N ALA A 227 -17.76 -19.06 4.16
CA ALA A 227 -18.15 -19.82 5.35
C ALA A 227 -18.84 -18.94 6.42
N ASN A 228 -18.32 -17.74 6.68
CA ASN A 228 -18.93 -16.80 7.63
C ASN A 228 -20.20 -16.16 7.03
N LEU A 229 -20.20 -15.96 5.71
CA LEU A 229 -21.33 -15.42 4.96
C LEU A 229 -22.52 -16.39 4.91
N HIS A 230 -22.26 -17.69 4.83
CA HIS A 230 -23.26 -18.74 4.78
C HIS A 230 -24.14 -18.76 6.03
N THR A 231 -23.54 -18.72 7.23
CA THR A 231 -24.31 -18.67 8.49
C THR A 231 -25.14 -17.40 8.59
N PHE A 232 -24.58 -16.26 8.18
CA PHE A 232 -25.28 -14.99 8.17
C PHE A 232 -26.50 -14.98 7.25
N LEU A 233 -26.31 -15.35 5.98
CA LEU A 233 -27.38 -15.34 4.98
C LEU A 233 -28.46 -16.42 5.20
N ASN A 234 -28.09 -17.59 5.74
CA ASN A 234 -29.06 -18.68 5.94
C ASN A 234 -29.75 -18.69 7.31
N TYR A 235 -29.12 -18.14 8.35
CA TYR A 235 -29.67 -18.20 9.71
C TYR A 235 -30.05 -16.83 10.26
N PHE A 236 -29.18 -15.83 10.13
CA PHE A 236 -29.41 -14.53 10.77
C PHE A 236 -30.31 -13.61 9.93
N LEU A 237 -30.10 -13.54 8.62
CA LEU A 237 -30.89 -12.71 7.71
C LEU A 237 -32.39 -13.10 7.67
N PRO A 238 -32.77 -14.40 7.56
CA PRO A 238 -34.18 -14.80 7.61
C PRO A 238 -34.81 -14.62 8.99
N THR A 239 -34.00 -14.64 10.05
CA THR A 239 -34.48 -14.38 11.42
C THR A 239 -34.79 -12.90 11.61
N ALA A 240 -33.96 -12.00 11.09
CA ALA A 240 -34.20 -10.56 11.08
C ALA A 240 -35.47 -10.19 10.30
N ASP A 241 -35.67 -10.78 9.11
CA ASP A 241 -36.88 -10.60 8.30
C ASP A 241 -38.17 -10.98 9.07
N LYS A 242 -38.16 -12.14 9.75
CA LYS A 242 -39.30 -12.58 10.58
C LYS A 242 -39.55 -11.65 11.77
N LEU A 243 -38.51 -11.06 12.35
CA LEU A 243 -38.66 -10.11 13.45
C LEU A 243 -39.24 -8.78 12.99
N VAL A 244 -38.79 -8.29 11.82
CA VAL A 244 -39.37 -7.11 11.16
C VAL A 244 -40.85 -7.37 10.84
N GLU A 245 -41.18 -8.51 10.26
CA GLU A 245 -42.56 -8.88 9.96
C GLU A 245 -43.44 -8.90 11.24
N ARG A 246 -42.94 -9.52 12.32
CA ARG A 246 -43.64 -9.56 13.61
C ARG A 246 -43.85 -8.17 14.20
N TYR A 247 -42.85 -7.29 14.09
CA TYR A 247 -42.98 -5.92 14.56
C TYR A 247 -44.06 -5.16 13.78
N GLN A 248 -44.11 -5.32 12.45
CA GLN A 248 -45.10 -4.65 11.59
C GLN A 248 -46.54 -5.17 11.79
N GLN A 249 -46.69 -6.41 12.23
CA GLN A 249 -47.99 -7.02 12.53
C GLN A 249 -48.56 -6.56 13.89
N LEU A 250 -47.78 -5.84 14.70
CA LEU A 250 -48.29 -5.27 15.94
C LEU A 250 -49.29 -4.14 15.63
N PRO A 251 -50.45 -4.11 16.31
CA PRO A 251 -51.43 -3.05 16.11
C PRO A 251 -50.85 -1.70 16.55
N VAL A 252 -50.69 -0.79 15.58
CA VAL A 252 -50.17 0.57 15.75
C VAL A 252 -51.22 1.51 16.39
N GLU A 253 -52.50 1.16 16.25
CA GLU A 253 -53.63 1.97 16.71
C GLU A 253 -54.10 1.48 18.09
N GLU A 254 -53.90 2.33 19.12
CA GLU A 254 -54.65 2.30 20.39
C GLU A 254 -54.69 0.97 21.18
N SER A 255 -53.56 0.27 21.32
CA SER A 255 -53.49 -0.75 22.38
C SER A 255 -53.28 -0.10 23.75
N GLU A 256 -54.36 0.03 24.52
CA GLU A 256 -54.31 0.39 25.95
C GLU A 256 -53.65 -0.69 26.81
N MET A 257 -53.39 -1.87 26.24
CA MET A 257 -52.76 -2.99 26.93
C MET A 257 -51.25 -2.79 27.06
N GLU A 258 -50.80 -2.63 28.31
CA GLU A 258 -49.39 -2.46 28.69
C GLU A 258 -48.48 -3.57 28.12
N ASN A 259 -49.01 -4.78 27.96
CA ASN A 259 -48.31 -5.92 27.36
C ASN A 259 -47.93 -5.70 25.88
N ILE A 260 -48.75 -5.01 25.08
CA ILE A 260 -48.43 -4.76 23.66
C ILE A 260 -47.35 -3.69 23.54
N LYS A 261 -47.39 -2.65 24.39
CA LYS A 261 -46.35 -1.61 24.45
C LYS A 261 -45.00 -2.17 24.92
N GLN A 262 -45.01 -3.06 25.91
CA GLN A 262 -43.81 -3.78 26.35
C GLN A 262 -43.24 -4.65 25.22
N LEU A 263 -44.09 -5.46 24.57
CA LEU A 263 -43.67 -6.30 23.44
C LEU A 263 -43.12 -5.49 22.26
N GLN A 264 -43.73 -4.34 21.96
CA GLN A 264 -43.23 -3.42 20.94
C GLN A 264 -41.85 -2.85 21.30
N THR A 265 -41.62 -2.53 22.57
CA THR A 265 -40.33 -2.02 23.06
C THR A 265 -39.25 -3.08 23.03
N GLU A 266 -39.57 -4.31 23.45
CA GLU A 266 -38.66 -5.47 23.39
C GLU A 266 -38.27 -5.82 21.96
N LEU A 267 -39.24 -5.89 21.04
CA LEU A 267 -38.98 -6.16 19.63
C LEU A 267 -38.18 -5.02 18.98
N SER A 268 -38.43 -3.78 19.37
CA SER A 268 -37.63 -2.64 18.90
C SER A 268 -36.17 -2.74 19.35
N GLY A 269 -35.93 -3.09 20.62
CA GLY A 269 -34.60 -3.29 21.16
C GLY A 269 -33.85 -4.43 20.47
N ALA A 270 -34.53 -5.55 20.23
CA ALA A 270 -33.95 -6.69 19.52
C ALA A 270 -33.58 -6.36 18.06
N LEU A 271 -34.40 -5.57 17.36
CA LEU A 271 -34.10 -5.10 16.00
C LEU A 271 -32.89 -4.16 15.97
N GLU A 272 -32.77 -3.27 16.96
CA GLU A 272 -31.62 -2.35 17.08
C GLU A 272 -30.32 -3.12 17.36
N GLU A 273 -30.34 -4.10 18.27
CA GLU A 273 -29.19 -4.98 18.53
C GLU A 273 -28.78 -5.78 17.29
N LEU A 274 -29.75 -6.26 16.52
CA LEU A 274 -29.49 -6.95 15.25
C LEU A 274 -28.91 -6.02 14.20
N ALA A 275 -29.41 -4.79 14.08
CA ALA A 275 -28.87 -3.80 13.16
C ALA A 275 -27.41 -3.47 13.50
N GLU A 276 -27.08 -3.26 14.78
CA GLU A 276 -25.68 -3.08 15.21
C GLU A 276 -24.81 -4.30 14.92
N ALA A 277 -25.32 -5.52 15.16
CA ALA A 277 -24.59 -6.74 14.87
C ALA A 277 -24.32 -6.89 13.36
N PHE A 278 -25.29 -6.53 12.53
CA PHE A 278 -25.17 -6.55 11.07
C PHE A 278 -24.14 -5.52 10.60
N GLU A 279 -24.20 -4.30 11.12
CA GLU A 279 -23.21 -3.25 10.81
C GLU A 279 -21.79 -3.66 11.20
N ARG A 280 -21.60 -4.23 12.39
CA ARG A 280 -20.28 -4.72 12.85
C ARG A 280 -19.77 -5.85 11.98
N LEU A 281 -20.63 -6.81 11.63
CA LEU A 281 -20.27 -7.96 10.79
C LEU A 281 -19.97 -7.51 9.36
N THR A 282 -20.76 -6.60 8.79
CA THR A 282 -20.48 -5.98 7.49
C THR A 282 -19.18 -5.19 7.54
N ALA A 283 -18.91 -4.41 8.59
CA ALA A 283 -17.64 -3.69 8.73
C ALA A 283 -16.45 -4.65 8.80
N GLN A 284 -16.53 -5.71 9.61
CA GLN A 284 -15.48 -6.73 9.71
C GLN A 284 -15.24 -7.48 8.39
N LEU A 285 -16.30 -7.77 7.63
CA LEU A 285 -16.19 -8.42 6.34
C LEU A 285 -15.71 -7.44 5.26
N CYS A 286 -16.16 -6.18 5.27
CA CYS A 286 -15.77 -5.15 4.32
C CYS A 286 -14.34 -4.64 4.54
N GLU A 287 -13.85 -4.56 5.78
CA GLU A 287 -12.42 -4.33 6.07
C GLU A 287 -11.53 -5.43 5.46
N GLN A 288 -12.05 -6.65 5.33
CA GLN A 288 -11.36 -7.74 4.63
C GLN A 288 -11.48 -7.63 3.09
N LEU A 289 -12.32 -6.73 2.57
CA LEU A 289 -12.68 -6.60 1.14
C LEU A 289 -12.19 -5.33 0.45
N GLU A 290 -11.71 -4.30 1.15
CA GLU A 290 -11.09 -3.11 0.53
C GLU A 290 -9.74 -3.37 -0.15
N MET A 291 -9.45 -4.60 -0.56
CA MET A 291 -8.19 -4.96 -1.17
C MET A 291 -8.38 -5.90 -2.36
N GLU A 292 -8.41 -5.32 -3.55
CA GLU A 292 -7.82 -5.92 -4.77
C GLU A 292 -6.29 -6.13 -4.64
N VAL A 293 -5.73 -5.96 -3.44
CA VAL A 293 -4.38 -6.37 -2.98
C VAL A 293 -4.37 -7.82 -2.43
N THR A 294 -5.50 -8.54 -2.53
CA THR A 294 -5.79 -9.77 -1.74
C THR A 294 -4.91 -10.98 -2.03
N SER A 295 -4.45 -11.20 -3.27
CA SER A 295 -3.53 -12.32 -3.54
C SER A 295 -2.18 -12.14 -2.84
N ASN A 296 -1.72 -10.89 -2.73
CA ASN A 296 -0.40 -10.58 -2.18
C ASN A 296 -0.44 -10.50 -0.67
N LEU A 297 -1.51 -9.96 -0.08
CA LEU A 297 -1.64 -9.86 1.38
C LEU A 297 -1.95 -11.19 2.07
N TYR A 298 -2.68 -12.11 1.43
CA TYR A 298 -2.87 -13.45 2.00
C TYR A 298 -1.57 -14.27 1.95
N ALA A 299 -0.87 -14.23 0.82
CA ALA A 299 0.46 -14.82 0.69
C ALA A 299 1.43 -14.24 1.74
N LEU A 300 1.40 -12.92 1.93
CA LEU A 300 2.21 -12.25 2.95
C LEU A 300 1.80 -12.59 4.38
N ARG A 301 0.49 -12.72 4.67
CA ARG A 301 -0.02 -13.12 5.99
C ARG A 301 0.45 -14.52 6.36
N ILE A 302 0.49 -15.45 5.39
CA ILE A 302 1.07 -16.78 5.58
C ILE A 302 2.55 -16.67 5.96
N ILE A 303 3.33 -15.87 5.22
CA ILE A 303 4.77 -15.70 5.45
C ILE A 303 5.04 -14.99 6.78
N MET A 304 4.29 -13.93 7.10
CA MET A 304 4.39 -13.18 8.36
C MET A 304 4.02 -14.05 9.55
N GLU A 305 2.98 -14.88 9.45
CA GLU A 305 2.58 -15.80 10.51
C GLU A 305 3.58 -16.96 10.67
N GLN A 306 4.17 -17.45 9.57
CA GLN A 306 5.27 -18.42 9.60
C GLN A 306 6.54 -17.83 10.26
N HIS A 307 6.95 -16.63 9.88
CA HIS A 307 8.10 -15.95 10.49
C HIS A 307 7.84 -15.54 11.95
N ARG A 308 6.62 -15.13 12.31
CA ARG A 308 6.23 -14.84 13.69
C ARG A 308 6.28 -16.10 14.57
N ARG A 309 5.91 -17.26 14.03
CA ARG A 309 6.01 -18.56 14.72
C ARG A 309 7.45 -19.06 14.85
N LEU A 310 8.32 -18.72 13.92
CA LEU A 310 9.77 -19.03 13.99
C LEU A 310 10.57 -18.01 14.81
N GLY A 311 10.00 -16.82 15.08
CA GLY A 311 10.61 -15.71 15.83
C GLY A 311 10.36 -15.70 17.34
N VAL A 312 9.74 -16.73 17.93
CA VAL A 312 9.74 -16.93 19.39
C VAL A 312 10.93 -17.79 19.79
N THR A 313 12.14 -17.36 19.43
CA THR A 313 13.41 -17.67 20.09
C THR A 313 14.52 -16.86 19.42
N ALA A 314 14.67 -15.59 19.82
CA ALA A 314 15.95 -14.87 19.86
C ALA A 314 15.79 -13.61 20.71
#